data_AF-A0A8J7CE68-F1
#
_entry.id   AF-A0A8J7CE68-F1
#
_cell.length_a   1.000
_cell.length_b   1.000
_cell.length_c   1.000
_cell.angle_alpha   90.00
_cell.angle_beta   90.00
_cell.angle_gamma   90.00
#
_symmetry.space_group_name_H-M   'P 1'
#
loop_
_entity.id
_entity.type
_entity.pdbx_description
1 polymer ?
#
loop_
_entity_poly.entity_id
_entity_poly.type
_entity_poly.pdbx_seq_one_letter_code
_entity_poly.pdbx_strand_id
1 'polypeptide(L)'
;MALQGDYLVRAMAFDGQIRAFAVRTTETLQEITNRLDLWATASAAVGRTISAGAMMGAMLKGKERLTISIHGNGPIGRIVVDANAKGEVRGYVTNPHVHFPPNEKGKLDVARAVGKEGTLYVVKDLGLQEPYRGSSPIISGEIAEDFTYYFATSEQTPS
;
A
#
# COMPACT_ATOMS: atom_id res chain seq x y z
N MET A 1 -10.28 -24.21 8.81
CA MET A 1 -9.56 -23.53 9.92
C MET A 1 -9.61 -22.04 9.65
N ALA A 2 -10.43 -21.28 10.36
CA ALA A 2 -10.39 -19.82 10.24
C ALA A 2 -9.09 -19.36 10.91
N LEU A 3 -8.16 -18.81 10.14
CA LEU A 3 -6.98 -18.16 10.72
C LEU A 3 -7.50 -17.02 11.60
N GLN A 4 -7.08 -16.96 12.86
CA GLN A 4 -7.39 -15.89 13.82
C GLN A 4 -6.18 -14.93 13.83
N GLY A 5 -6.41 -13.61 13.77
CA GLY A 5 -5.36 -12.59 13.65
C GLY A 5 -5.02 -12.16 12.21
N ASP A 6 -4.17 -11.16 12.02
CA ASP A 6 -3.71 -10.76 10.69
C ASP A 6 -2.87 -11.85 10.02
N TYR A 7 -3.03 -12.03 8.71
CA TYR A 7 -2.32 -13.06 7.95
C TYR A 7 -2.19 -12.72 6.46
N LEU A 8 -1.25 -13.39 5.81
CA LEU A 8 -1.05 -13.36 4.37
C LEU A 8 -1.10 -14.77 3.80
N VAL A 9 -1.81 -14.95 2.69
CA VAL A 9 -1.78 -16.17 1.89
C VAL A 9 -1.20 -15.87 0.51
N ARG A 10 -0.41 -16.83 0.00
CA ARG A 10 0.14 -16.81 -1.35
C ARG A 10 -0.32 -18.07 -2.06
N ALA A 11 -0.83 -17.91 -3.28
CA ALA A 11 -1.29 -19.00 -4.12
C ALA A 11 -0.71 -18.89 -5.53
N MET A 12 -0.70 -20.03 -6.22
CA MET A 12 -0.40 -20.11 -7.65
C MET A 12 -1.54 -20.86 -8.34
N ALA A 13 -1.84 -20.47 -9.57
CA ALA A 13 -2.86 -21.10 -10.41
C ALA A 13 -2.35 -21.20 -11.86
N PHE A 14 -3.06 -21.96 -12.69
CA PHE A 14 -2.74 -22.16 -14.11
C PHE A 14 -1.28 -22.58 -14.34
N ASP A 15 -0.85 -23.65 -13.68
CA ASP A 15 0.51 -24.20 -13.77
C ASP A 15 1.62 -23.16 -13.51
N GLY A 16 1.35 -22.21 -12.60
CA GLY A 16 2.31 -21.18 -12.20
C GLY A 16 2.26 -19.92 -13.06
N GLN A 17 1.36 -19.82 -14.03
CA GLN A 17 1.16 -18.61 -14.84
C GLN A 17 0.52 -17.47 -14.03
N ILE A 18 -0.27 -17.80 -13.01
CA ILE A 18 -0.90 -16.80 -12.14
C ILE A 18 -0.34 -16.95 -10.73
N ARG A 19 0.08 -15.82 -10.14
CA ARG A 19 0.44 -15.70 -8.72
C ARG A 19 -0.56 -14.77 -8.04
N ALA A 20 -1.17 -15.24 -6.96
CA ALA A 20 -2.12 -14.48 -6.18
C ALA A 20 -1.64 -14.30 -4.74
N PHE A 21 -1.93 -13.13 -4.18
CA PHE A 21 -1.69 -12.79 -2.79
C PHE A 21 -2.97 -12.25 -2.19
N ALA A 22 -3.26 -12.61 -0.94
CA ALA A 22 -4.33 -12.00 -0.18
C ALA A 22 -3.88 -11.77 1.26
N VAL A 23 -4.31 -10.66 1.84
CA VAL A 23 -3.93 -10.24 3.18
C VAL A 23 -5.14 -9.85 4.00
N ARG A 24 -5.06 -10.09 5.31
CA ARG A 24 -5.87 -9.45 6.33
C ARG A 24 -4.94 -8.66 7.23
N THR A 25 -5.15 -7.35 7.30
CA THR A 25 -4.29 -6.34 7.98
C THR A 25 -5.10 -5.51 8.99
N THR A 26 -6.18 -6.07 9.53
CA THR A 26 -7.14 -5.37 10.38
C THR A 26 -6.50 -4.93 11.69
N GLU A 27 -5.79 -5.81 12.38
CA GLU A 27 -5.16 -5.52 13.67
C GLU A 27 -3.97 -4.57 13.50
N THR A 28 -3.20 -4.78 12.44
CA THR A 28 -2.05 -3.94 12.04
C THR A 28 -2.50 -2.51 11.75
N LEU A 29 -3.56 -2.34 10.96
CA LEU A 29 -4.11 -1.03 10.67
C LEU A 29 -4.67 -0.38 11.94
N GLN A 30 -5.38 -1.13 12.78
CA GLN A 30 -5.92 -0.61 14.04
C GLN A 30 -4.81 -0.08 14.95
N GLU A 31 -3.69 -0.81 15.06
CA GLU A 31 -2.52 -0.38 15.82
C GLU A 31 -1.91 0.92 15.26
N ILE A 32 -1.76 1.02 13.93
CA ILE A 32 -1.26 2.24 13.28
C ILE A 32 -2.22 3.42 13.47
N THR A 33 -3.53 3.19 13.30
CA THR A 33 -4.58 4.19 13.53
C THR A 33 -4.52 4.71 14.96
N ASN A 34 -4.37 3.84 15.96
CA ASN A 34 -4.26 4.23 17.37
C ASN A 34 -2.99 5.04 17.64
N ARG A 35 -1.85 4.66 17.05
CA ARG A 35 -0.57 5.34 17.25
C ARG A 35 -0.50 6.72 16.62
N LEU A 36 -1.17 6.89 15.49
CA LEU A 36 -1.10 8.12 14.69
C LEU A 36 -2.35 8.99 14.81
N ASP A 37 -3.36 8.54 15.56
CA ASP A 37 -4.67 9.19 15.68
C ASP A 37 -5.30 9.48 14.31
N LEU A 38 -5.36 8.45 13.45
CA LEU A 38 -5.85 8.59 12.09
C LEU A 38 -7.37 8.79 12.06
N TRP A 39 -7.84 9.83 11.37
CA TRP A 39 -9.25 9.95 11.04
C TRP A 39 -9.67 8.94 9.96
N ALA A 40 -10.97 8.76 9.75
CA ALA A 40 -11.49 7.66 8.94
C ALA A 40 -10.97 7.64 7.50
N THR A 41 -10.93 8.78 6.80
CA THR A 41 -10.43 8.82 5.41
C THR A 41 -8.92 8.57 5.34
N ALA A 42 -8.16 9.17 6.26
CA ALA A 42 -6.71 8.89 6.39
C ALA A 42 -6.43 7.42 6.71
N SER A 43 -7.19 6.81 7.62
CA SER A 43 -7.11 5.37 7.94
C SER A 43 -7.35 4.50 6.72
N ALA A 44 -8.33 4.83 5.87
CA ALA A 44 -8.59 4.08 4.65
C ALA A 44 -7.44 4.19 3.64
N ALA A 45 -6.88 5.39 3.45
CA ALA A 45 -5.75 5.59 2.56
C ALA A 45 -4.50 4.81 3.04
N VAL A 46 -4.11 4.98 4.31
CA VAL A 46 -2.98 4.27 4.93
C VAL A 46 -3.22 2.76 4.92
N GLY A 47 -4.42 2.30 5.26
CA GLY A 47 -4.77 0.87 5.29
C GLY A 47 -4.66 0.18 3.93
N ARG A 48 -5.07 0.85 2.86
CA ARG A 48 -4.87 0.35 1.48
C ARG A 48 -3.38 0.24 1.16
N THR A 49 -2.59 1.25 1.49
CA THR A 49 -1.13 1.24 1.25
C THR A 49 -0.41 0.20 2.10
N ILE A 50 -0.79 0.00 3.36
CA ILE A 50 -0.25 -1.05 4.25
C ILE A 50 -0.53 -2.44 3.69
N SER A 51 -1.76 -2.66 3.20
CA SER A 51 -2.15 -3.94 2.61
C SER A 51 -1.36 -4.23 1.33
N ALA A 52 -1.17 -3.23 0.47
CA ALA A 52 -0.30 -3.33 -0.70
C ALA A 52 1.16 -3.62 -0.30
N GLY A 53 1.68 -2.90 0.69
CA GLY A 53 3.02 -3.12 1.24
C GLY A 53 3.21 -4.54 1.78
N ALA A 54 2.25 -5.07 2.54
CA ALA A 54 2.30 -6.44 3.04
C ALA A 54 2.34 -7.48 1.91
N MET A 55 1.51 -7.31 0.88
CA MET A 55 1.51 -8.19 -0.30
C MET A 55 2.84 -8.12 -1.06
N MET A 56 3.37 -6.92 -1.29
CA MET A 56 4.67 -6.73 -1.95
C MET A 56 5.82 -7.27 -1.11
N GLY A 57 5.78 -7.11 0.22
CA GLY A 57 6.76 -7.66 1.15
C GLY A 57 6.86 -9.18 1.05
N ALA A 58 5.74 -9.88 0.85
CA ALA A 58 5.75 -11.34 0.64
C ALA A 58 6.33 -11.80 -0.71
N MET A 59 6.64 -10.87 -1.61
CA MET A 59 7.39 -11.15 -2.84
C MET A 59 8.90 -11.11 -2.61
N LEU A 60 9.35 -10.52 -1.51
CA LEU A 60 10.76 -10.36 -1.13
C LEU A 60 11.33 -11.63 -0.46
N LYS A 61 12.66 -11.68 -0.31
CA LYS A 61 13.38 -12.80 0.30
C LYS A 61 14.31 -12.35 1.43
N GLY A 62 14.53 -13.23 2.41
CA GLY A 62 15.58 -13.06 3.42
C GLY A 62 15.47 -11.75 4.21
N LYS A 63 16.40 -10.83 3.97
CA LYS A 63 16.49 -9.51 4.64
C LYS A 63 16.08 -8.34 3.74
N GLU A 64 15.58 -8.63 2.54
CA GLU A 64 15.10 -7.62 1.60
C GLU A 64 13.91 -6.84 2.21
N ARG A 65 13.82 -5.57 1.84
CA ARG A 65 12.77 -4.65 2.29
C ARG A 65 12.40 -3.69 1.17
N LEU A 66 11.22 -3.10 1.28
CA LEU A 66 10.77 -2.05 0.38
C LEU A 66 10.15 -0.89 1.15
N THR A 67 10.20 0.27 0.52
CA THR A 67 9.54 1.51 0.95
C THR A 67 8.63 1.98 -0.17
N ILE A 68 7.38 2.22 0.15
CA ILE A 68 6.36 2.81 -0.71
C ILE A 68 6.18 4.25 -0.25
N SER A 69 6.19 5.19 -1.19
CA SER A 69 5.87 6.60 -0.92
C SER A 69 4.85 7.11 -1.93
N ILE A 70 3.71 7.62 -1.46
CA ILE A 70 2.64 8.16 -2.30
C ILE A 70 2.49 9.65 -2.04
N HIS A 71 2.69 10.43 -3.09
CA HIS A 71 2.65 11.89 -3.07
C HIS A 71 1.62 12.34 -4.10
N GLY A 72 0.36 12.52 -3.73
CA GLY A 72 -0.72 12.88 -4.69
C GLY A 72 -1.13 14.34 -4.69
N ASN A 73 -0.42 15.20 -3.96
CA ASN A 73 -0.74 16.62 -3.78
C ASN A 73 -2.12 16.88 -3.15
N GLY A 74 -2.65 15.91 -2.41
CA GLY A 74 -3.85 16.05 -1.60
C GLY A 74 -3.58 16.46 -0.15
N PRO A 75 -4.64 16.80 0.61
CA PRO A 75 -4.57 17.25 2.00
C PRO A 75 -3.97 16.22 2.95
N ILE A 76 -3.93 14.93 2.60
CA ILE A 76 -3.27 13.89 3.41
C ILE A 76 -1.74 14.05 3.46
N GLY A 77 -1.18 14.81 2.52
CA GLY A 77 0.26 14.95 2.32
C GLY A 77 0.86 13.65 1.78
N ARG A 78 1.99 13.22 2.36
CA ARG A 78 2.67 11.99 1.95
C ARG A 78 2.19 10.80 2.77
N ILE A 79 1.96 9.67 2.11
CA ILE A 79 1.80 8.37 2.75
C ILE A 79 3.09 7.58 2.52
N VAL A 80 3.70 7.06 3.59
CA VAL A 80 4.92 6.26 3.51
C VAL A 80 4.71 4.94 4.23
N VAL A 81 5.04 3.83 3.58
CA VAL A 81 4.92 2.46 4.12
C VAL A 81 6.21 1.70 3.88
N ASP A 82 6.77 1.11 4.93
CA ASP A 82 7.84 0.12 4.82
C ASP A 82 7.27 -1.28 5.01
N ALA A 83 7.78 -2.23 4.23
CA ALA A 83 7.47 -3.64 4.35
C ALA A 83 8.74 -4.49 4.15
N ASN A 84 8.79 -5.67 4.77
CA ASN A 84 9.90 -6.59 4.60
C ASN A 84 9.47 -8.03 4.28
N ALA A 85 10.46 -8.87 3.94
CA ALA A 85 10.25 -10.28 3.59
C ALA A 85 9.67 -11.15 4.73
N LYS A 86 9.57 -10.63 5.96
CA LYS A 86 9.03 -11.34 7.13
C LYS A 86 7.55 -11.02 7.38
N GLY A 87 6.93 -10.19 6.55
CA GLY A 87 5.54 -9.76 6.73
C GLY A 87 5.36 -8.65 7.76
N GLU A 88 6.45 -8.03 8.24
CA GLU A 88 6.39 -6.87 9.11
C GLU A 88 6.15 -5.62 8.26
N VAL A 89 5.21 -4.77 8.67
CA VAL A 89 4.85 -3.53 7.99
C VAL A 89 4.71 -2.39 8.98
N ARG A 90 5.08 -1.19 8.55
CA ARG A 90 4.86 0.06 9.29
C ARG A 90 4.54 1.16 8.29
N GLY A 91 3.83 2.18 8.72
CA GLY A 91 3.57 3.33 7.88
C GLY A 91 3.19 4.56 8.68
N TYR A 92 3.32 5.69 8.02
CA TYR A 92 2.85 6.96 8.56
C TYR A 92 2.34 7.84 7.43
N VAL A 93 1.69 8.92 7.85
CA VAL A 93 1.11 9.91 6.97
C VAL A 93 1.49 11.30 7.46
N THR A 94 1.58 12.28 6.58
CA THR A 94 1.90 13.65 6.98
C THR A 94 0.79 14.28 7.81
N ASN A 95 -0.46 14.16 7.33
CA ASN A 95 -1.62 14.74 8.00
C ASN A 95 -2.60 13.63 8.42
N PRO A 96 -2.56 13.16 9.68
CA PRO A 96 -3.41 12.06 10.15
C PRO A 96 -4.88 12.45 10.30
N HIS A 97 -5.15 13.74 10.52
CA HIS A 97 -6.47 14.31 10.77
C HIS A 97 -7.16 14.78 9.49
N VAL A 98 -7.26 13.89 8.50
CA VAL A 98 -7.94 14.17 7.23
C VAL A 98 -9.19 13.31 7.09
N HIS A 99 -10.33 13.98 6.98
CA HIS A 99 -11.63 13.36 6.77
C HIS A 99 -12.59 14.33 6.06
N PHE A 100 -13.55 13.75 5.36
CA PHE A 100 -14.57 14.46 4.59
C PHE A 100 -15.90 13.72 4.74
N PRO A 101 -17.03 14.38 4.46
CA PRO A 101 -18.27 13.69 4.17
C PRO A 101 -18.05 12.59 3.11
N PRO A 102 -18.88 11.53 3.12
CA PRO A 102 -18.80 10.48 2.10
C PRO A 102 -18.86 11.05 0.68
N ASN A 103 -18.16 10.40 -0.26
CA ASN A 103 -18.22 10.74 -1.67
C ASN A 103 -19.62 10.45 -2.26
N GLU A 104 -19.81 10.72 -3.55
CA GLU A 104 -21.07 10.51 -4.27
C GLU A 104 -21.59 9.06 -4.21
N LYS A 105 -20.72 8.08 -3.92
CA LYS A 105 -21.06 6.66 -3.76
C LYS A 105 -21.32 6.27 -2.29
N GLY A 106 -21.35 7.23 -1.38
CA GLY A 106 -21.50 7.00 0.06
C GLY A 106 -20.27 6.36 0.73
N LYS A 107 -19.08 6.41 0.11
CA LYS A 107 -17.84 5.82 0.63
C LYS A 107 -16.85 6.89 1.11
N LEU A 108 -15.82 6.47 1.84
CA LEU A 108 -14.70 7.36 2.21
C LEU A 108 -14.01 7.91 0.95
N ASP A 109 -13.83 9.23 0.91
CA ASP A 109 -13.27 9.94 -0.23
C ASP A 109 -11.74 9.93 -0.22
N VAL A 110 -11.16 8.76 -0.55
CA VAL A 110 -9.72 8.52 -0.52
C VAL A 110 -9.01 9.30 -1.63
N ALA A 111 -9.56 9.31 -2.86
CA ALA A 111 -9.03 10.11 -3.95
C ALA A 111 -8.89 11.60 -3.60
N ARG A 112 -9.88 12.19 -2.90
CA ARG A 112 -9.76 13.57 -2.43
C ARG A 112 -8.67 13.74 -1.38
N ALA A 113 -8.50 12.78 -0.48
CA ALA A 113 -7.47 12.85 0.55
C ALA A 113 -6.06 12.79 -0.04
N VAL A 114 -5.83 11.81 -0.92
CA VAL A 114 -4.52 11.54 -1.56
C VAL A 114 -4.19 12.60 -2.60
N GLY A 115 -5.18 13.05 -3.36
CA GLY A 115 -5.02 13.85 -4.56
C GLY A 115 -4.65 12.99 -5.78
N LYS A 116 -4.69 13.61 -6.96
CA LYS A 116 -4.49 12.94 -8.26
C LYS A 116 -3.29 13.47 -9.04
N GLU A 117 -2.57 14.43 -8.47
CA GLU A 117 -1.49 15.14 -9.14
C GLU A 117 -0.16 14.81 -8.47
N GLY A 118 0.36 13.63 -8.75
CA GLY A 118 1.70 13.28 -8.31
C GLY A 118 2.05 11.83 -8.58
N THR A 119 2.83 11.24 -7.69
CA THR A 119 3.59 10.03 -8.00
C THR A 119 3.55 9.01 -6.88
N LEU A 120 3.44 7.74 -7.25
CA LEU A 120 3.69 6.58 -6.42
C LEU A 120 5.13 6.11 -6.67
N TYR A 121 5.91 5.98 -5.60
CA TYR A 121 7.27 5.47 -5.62
C TYR A 121 7.36 4.16 -4.85
N VAL A 122 8.17 3.23 -5.37
CA VAL A 122 8.54 1.99 -4.69
C VAL A 122 10.05 1.85 -4.76
N VAL A 123 10.70 1.82 -3.60
CA VAL A 123 12.14 1.59 -3.47
C VAL A 123 12.35 0.23 -2.83
N LYS A 124 13.08 -0.67 -3.49
CA LYS A 124 13.41 -2.01 -2.96
C LYS A 124 14.89 -2.08 -2.64
N ASP A 125 15.21 -2.34 -1.37
CA ASP A 125 16.55 -2.68 -0.91
C ASP A 125 16.69 -4.20 -0.96
N LEU A 126 17.34 -4.66 -2.04
CA LEU A 126 17.51 -6.08 -2.36
C LEU A 126 18.84 -6.67 -1.85
N GLY A 127 19.58 -5.93 -1.01
CA GLY A 127 20.95 -6.30 -0.63
C GLY A 127 21.97 -6.19 -1.76
N LEU A 128 21.61 -5.44 -2.82
CA LEU A 128 22.49 -5.05 -3.91
C LEU A 128 23.25 -3.77 -3.55
N GLN A 129 24.23 -3.38 -4.39
CA GLN A 129 25.00 -2.15 -4.16
C GLN A 129 24.11 -0.89 -4.19
N GLU A 130 23.11 -0.86 -5.07
CA GLU A 130 22.14 0.23 -5.20
C GLU A 130 20.71 -0.32 -5.09
N PRO A 131 19.79 0.40 -4.43
CA PRO A 131 18.39 -0.02 -4.32
C PRO A 131 17.68 0.12 -5.68
N TYR A 132 16.80 -0.83 -5.97
CA TYR A 132 15.90 -0.72 -7.12
C TYR A 132 14.83 0.33 -6.86
N ARG A 133 14.52 1.15 -7.87
CA ARG A 133 13.55 2.25 -7.77
C ARG A 133 12.55 2.18 -8.92
N GLY A 134 11.29 1.97 -8.59
CA GLY A 134 10.16 2.06 -9.52
C GLY A 134 9.29 3.28 -9.18
N SER A 135 8.62 3.84 -10.18
CA SER A 135 7.66 4.92 -9.96
C SER A 135 6.63 5.04 -11.08
N SER A 136 5.42 5.46 -10.73
CA SER A 136 4.35 5.76 -11.69
C SER A 136 3.58 7.00 -11.26
N PRO A 137 3.00 7.77 -12.20
CA PRO A 137 2.02 8.79 -11.84
C PRO A 137 0.83 8.16 -11.12
N ILE A 138 0.21 8.94 -10.23
CA ILE A 138 -1.10 8.61 -9.66
C ILE A 138 -2.15 8.84 -10.74
N ILE A 139 -3.03 7.85 -10.95
CA ILE A 139 -4.05 7.89 -12.00
C ILE A 139 -5.45 8.13 -11.43
N SER A 140 -5.67 7.75 -10.17
CA SER A 140 -6.98 7.76 -9.51
C SER A 140 -6.96 8.45 -8.15
N GLY A 141 -5.88 8.26 -7.37
CA GLY A 141 -5.82 8.62 -5.96
C GLY A 141 -6.52 7.61 -5.03
N GLU A 142 -7.15 6.56 -5.58
CA GLU A 142 -7.82 5.51 -4.80
C GLU A 142 -6.85 4.44 -4.27
N ILE A 143 -5.55 4.57 -4.54
CA ILE A 143 -4.46 3.67 -4.15
C ILE A 143 -4.48 2.34 -4.92
N ALA A 144 -5.60 1.62 -4.94
CA ALA A 144 -5.68 0.29 -5.57
C ALA A 144 -5.39 0.36 -7.07
N GLU A 145 -6.09 1.23 -7.81
CA GLU A 145 -5.86 1.41 -9.25
C GLU A 145 -4.46 1.98 -9.54
N ASP A 146 -3.92 2.80 -8.63
CA ASP A 146 -2.57 3.36 -8.77
C ASP A 146 -1.50 2.25 -8.65
N PHE A 147 -1.70 1.25 -7.78
CA PHE A 147 -0.84 0.07 -7.70
C PHE A 147 -1.00 -0.86 -8.90
N THR A 148 -2.22 -1.11 -9.37
CA THR A 148 -2.46 -1.86 -10.62
C THR A 148 -1.68 -1.24 -11.77
N TYR A 149 -1.76 0.08 -11.93
CA TYR A 149 -1.01 0.80 -12.95
C TYR A 149 0.51 0.75 -12.74
N TYR A 150 0.98 0.87 -11.50
CA TYR A 150 2.40 0.71 -11.14
C TYR A 150 2.93 -0.66 -11.56
N PHE A 151 2.24 -1.75 -11.23
CA PHE A 151 2.68 -3.10 -11.60
C PHE A 151 2.72 -3.31 -13.11
N ALA A 152 1.70 -2.82 -13.83
CA ALA A 152 1.65 -2.92 -15.28
C ALA A 152 2.80 -2.16 -15.96
N THR A 153 3.16 -0.97 -15.47
CA THR A 153 4.11 -0.08 -16.14
C THR A 153 5.55 -0.20 -15.63
N SER A 154 5.76 -0.29 -14.32
CA SER A 154 7.10 -0.31 -13.71
C SER A 154 7.64 -1.72 -13.52
N GLU A 155 6.78 -2.67 -13.13
CA GLU A 155 7.18 -4.07 -12.93
C GLU A 155 6.92 -4.93 -14.18
N GLN A 156 6.33 -4.34 -15.23
CA GLN A 156 5.95 -5.01 -16.49
C GLN A 156 5.17 -6.30 -16.27
N THR A 157 4.36 -6.31 -15.21
CA THR A 157 3.55 -7.46 -14.79
C THR A 157 2.08 -7.05 -14.82
N PRO A 158 1.29 -7.52 -15.79
CA PRO A 158 -0.15 -7.26 -15.82
C PRO A 158 -0.78 -7.69 -14.50
N SER A 159 -1.36 -6.73 -13.76
CA SER A 159 -1.89 -6.92 -12.41
C SER A 159 -3.19 -6.15 -12.23
#